data_AF-A0A9P8Q3Y4-F1
#
_entry.id   AF-A0A9P8Q3Y4-F1
#
_cell.length_a   1.000
_cell.length_b   1.000
_cell.length_c   1.000
_cell.angle_alpha   90.00
_cell.angle_beta   90.00
_cell.angle_gamma   90.00
#
_symmetry.space_group_name_H-M   'P 1'
#
loop_
_entity.id
_entity.type
_entity.pdbx_description
1 polymer ?
#
loop_
_entity_poly.entity_id
_entity_poly.type
_entity_poly.pdbx_seq_one_letter_code
_entity_poly.pdbx_strand_id
1 'polypeptide(L)'
;ENYILGGADGADLAKDWNDEYQGSRDLPRTNLVEIMARERLLNKTGFDFTVQAIKGAISVVHGDVTPMNPGDEPSQLVYLRNGIFYS
;
A
#
# COMPACT_ATOMS: atom_id res chain seq x y z
N GLU A 1 6.04 15.68 11.59
CA GLU A 1 5.24 14.44 11.78
C GLU A 1 3.78 14.61 11.33
N ASN A 2 3.50 15.32 10.22
CA ASN A 2 2.12 15.57 9.76
C ASN A 2 1.87 15.25 8.28
N TYR A 3 2.79 14.54 7.61
CA TYR A 3 2.65 14.26 6.17
C TYR A 3 1.67 13.12 5.84
N ILE A 4 1.10 12.42 6.83
CA ILE A 4 0.24 11.25 6.58
C ILE A 4 -1.26 11.63 6.58
N LEU A 5 -1.62 12.84 7.02
CA LEU A 5 -3.03 13.28 7.07
C LEU A 5 -3.47 13.94 5.76
N GLY A 6 -3.38 13.19 4.66
CA GLY A 6 -3.86 13.62 3.35
C GLY A 6 -5.36 13.37 3.17
N GLY A 7 -6.16 14.43 3.29
CA GLY A 7 -7.48 14.53 2.64
C GLY A 7 -8.68 13.93 3.40
N ALA A 8 -9.79 14.68 3.38
CA ALA A 8 -11.02 14.44 4.14
C ALA A 8 -11.90 13.27 3.66
N ASP A 9 -11.37 12.29 2.92
CA ASP A 9 -12.15 11.17 2.36
C ASP A 9 -11.59 9.80 2.78
N GLY A 10 -11.50 9.55 4.09
CA GLY A 10 -11.29 8.20 4.63
C GLY A 10 -9.91 7.94 5.23
N ALA A 11 -9.39 8.90 6.00
CA ALA A 11 -8.21 8.72 6.85
C ALA A 11 -8.37 7.68 7.99
N ASP A 12 -9.47 6.93 8.03
CA ASP A 12 -9.65 5.78 8.93
C ASP A 12 -9.44 4.47 8.16
N LEU A 13 -8.28 3.84 8.43
CA LEU A 13 -7.75 2.56 7.93
C LEU A 13 -6.94 2.62 6.61
N ALA A 14 -5.89 3.45 6.57
CA ALA A 14 -4.79 3.21 5.63
C ALA A 14 -4.23 1.79 5.87
N LYS A 15 -4.36 0.90 4.89
CA LYS A 15 -3.81 -0.45 4.95
C LYS A 15 -2.29 -0.39 5.01
N ASP A 16 -1.70 -0.91 6.07
CA ASP A 16 -0.25 -1.00 6.21
C ASP A 16 0.26 -2.29 5.57
N TRP A 17 0.63 -2.18 4.29
CA TRP A 17 1.16 -3.31 3.52
C TRP A 17 2.48 -3.84 4.08
N ASN A 18 3.31 -2.96 4.66
CA ASN A 18 4.60 -3.34 5.19
C ASN A 18 4.43 -4.19 6.44
N ASP A 19 3.57 -3.76 7.37
CA ASP A 19 3.28 -4.49 8.60
C ASP A 19 2.60 -5.84 8.31
N GLU A 20 1.64 -5.90 7.40
CA GLU A 20 1.00 -7.17 7.03
C GLU A 20 1.97 -8.16 6.37
N TYR A 21 2.80 -7.66 5.46
CA TYR A 21 3.79 -8.49 4.77
C TYR A 21 4.87 -8.97 5.74
N GLN A 22 5.38 -8.08 6.59
CA GLN A 22 6.40 -8.41 7.58
C GLN A 22 5.86 -9.35 8.65
N GLY A 23 4.66 -9.09 9.17
CA GLY A 23 3.98 -9.97 10.12
C GLY A 23 3.79 -11.39 9.56
N SER A 24 3.43 -11.51 8.27
CA SER A 24 3.37 -12.81 7.60
C SER A 24 4.74 -13.49 7.50
N ARG A 25 5.82 -12.73 7.29
CA ARG A 25 7.18 -13.30 7.21
C ARG A 25 7.70 -13.82 8.54
N ASP A 26 7.29 -13.19 9.63
CA ASP A 26 7.70 -13.49 11.01
C ASP A 26 6.94 -14.68 11.62
N LEU A 27 5.92 -15.19 10.93
CA LEU A 27 5.23 -16.41 11.35
C LEU A 27 6.19 -17.62 11.45
N PRO A 28 5.96 -18.52 12.42
CA PRO A 28 6.73 -19.75 12.58
C PRO A 28 6.76 -20.62 11.31
N ARG A 29 7.80 -21.44 11.20
CA ARG A 29 8.02 -22.38 10.08
C ARG A 29 8.43 -23.76 10.57
N THR A 30 7.91 -24.15 11.74
CA THR A 30 8.39 -25.36 12.43
C THR A 30 7.79 -26.63 11.86
N ASN A 31 6.61 -26.54 11.24
CA ASN A 31 5.92 -27.65 10.59
C ASN A 31 5.27 -27.23 9.27
N LEU A 32 4.85 -28.23 8.48
CA LEU A 32 4.30 -28.02 7.15
C LEU A 32 3.03 -27.16 7.16
N VAL A 33 2.16 -27.30 8.17
CA VAL A 33 0.90 -26.54 8.25
C VAL A 33 1.18 -25.05 8.45
N GLU A 34 2.12 -24.72 9.33
CA GLU A 34 2.58 -23.34 9.56
C GLU A 34 3.20 -22.73 8.29
N ILE A 35 4.06 -23.50 7.61
CA ILE A 35 4.68 -23.06 6.34
C ILE A 35 3.58 -22.77 5.31
N MET A 36 2.63 -23.68 5.12
CA MET A 36 1.53 -23.48 4.16
C MET A 36 0.65 -22.28 4.52
N ALA A 37 0.33 -22.08 5.80
CA ALA A 37 -0.45 -20.93 6.26
C ALA A 37 0.28 -19.61 5.96
N ARG A 38 1.58 -19.55 6.28
CA ARG A 38 2.45 -18.42 5.99
C ARG A 38 2.52 -18.13 4.48
N GLU A 39 2.79 -19.15 3.66
CA GLU A 39 2.90 -18.97 2.21
C GLU A 39 1.59 -18.48 1.59
N ARG A 40 0.43 -18.95 2.09
CA ARG A 40 -0.89 -18.45 1.67
C ARG A 40 -1.08 -16.98 2.01
N LEU A 41 -0.70 -16.56 3.22
CA LEU A 41 -0.80 -15.16 3.63
C LEU A 41 0.09 -14.26 2.78
N LEU A 42 1.35 -14.66 2.55
CA LEU A 42 2.27 -13.90 1.70
C LEU A 42 1.77 -13.78 0.26
N ASN A 43 1.27 -14.87 -0.31
CA ASN A 43 0.69 -14.85 -1.66
C ASN A 43 -0.52 -13.90 -1.72
N LYS A 44 -1.42 -14.00 -0.75
CA LYS A 44 -2.61 -13.16 -0.69
C LYS A 44 -2.23 -11.68 -0.57
N THR A 45 -1.39 -11.32 0.41
CA THR A 45 -0.95 -9.94 0.62
C THR A 45 -0.25 -9.38 -0.62
N GLY A 46 0.61 -10.18 -1.27
CA GLY A 46 1.27 -9.78 -2.51
C GLY A 46 0.28 -9.53 -3.66
N PHE A 47 -0.67 -10.46 -3.86
CA PHE A 47 -1.72 -10.32 -4.87
C PHE A 47 -2.58 -9.08 -4.62
N ASP A 48 -3.07 -8.90 -3.39
CA ASP A 48 -3.91 -7.78 -3.02
C ASP A 48 -3.16 -6.45 -3.19
N PHE A 49 -1.87 -6.39 -2.81
CA PHE A 49 -1.02 -5.21 -3.01
C PHE A 49 -0.90 -4.86 -4.49
N THR A 50 -0.58 -5.84 -5.34
CA THR A 50 -0.45 -5.62 -6.79
C THR A 50 -1.74 -5.09 -7.40
N VAL A 51 -2.90 -5.67 -7.06
CA VAL A 51 -4.20 -5.20 -7.57
C VAL A 51 -4.48 -3.76 -7.15
N GLN A 52 -4.20 -3.41 -5.89
CA GLN A 52 -4.42 -2.05 -5.38
C GLN A 52 -3.42 -1.05 -5.97
N ALA A 53 -2.15 -1.44 -6.15
CA ALA A 53 -1.13 -0.63 -6.79
C ALA A 53 -1.51 -0.25 -8.23
N ILE A 54 -1.98 -1.23 -9.02
CA ILE A 54 -2.41 -0.99 -10.40
C ILE A 54 -3.59 -0.02 -10.44
N LYS A 55 -4.61 -0.25 -9.62
CA LYS A 55 -5.78 0.65 -9.55
C LYS A 55 -5.40 2.06 -9.09
N GLY A 56 -4.48 2.15 -8.12
CA GLY A 56 -3.92 3.40 -7.65
C GLY A 56 -3.22 4.19 -8.75
N ALA A 57 -2.28 3.54 -9.45
CA ALA A 57 -1.55 4.14 -10.56
C ALA A 57 -2.46 4.64 -11.67
N ILE A 58 -3.48 3.86 -12.07
CA ILE A 58 -4.46 4.27 -13.09
C ILE A 58 -5.18 5.55 -12.65
N SER A 59 -5.66 5.62 -11.40
CA SER A 59 -6.33 6.82 -10.89
C SER A 59 -5.41 8.03 -10.78
N VAL A 60 -4.12 7.84 -10.44
CA VAL A 60 -3.13 8.93 -10.47
C VAL A 60 -2.99 9.49 -11.89
N VAL A 61 -2.85 8.61 -12.90
CA VAL A 61 -2.74 9.01 -14.31
C VAL A 61 -4.00 9.72 -14.81
N HIS A 62 -5.18 9.31 -14.35
CA HIS A 62 -6.44 9.99 -14.70
C HIS A 62 -6.66 11.33 -13.98
N GLY A 63 -5.82 11.67 -13.01
CA GLY A 63 -5.99 12.89 -12.20
C GLY A 63 -7.06 12.77 -11.10
N ASP A 64 -7.48 11.55 -10.78
CA ASP A 64 -8.46 11.28 -9.71
C ASP A 64 -7.84 11.38 -8.30
N VAL A 65 -6.51 11.49 -8.21
CA VAL A 65 -5.75 11.54 -6.95
C VAL A 65 -4.92 12.81 -6.90
N THR A 66 -5.14 13.63 -5.88
CA THR A 66 -4.36 14.84 -5.66
C THR A 66 -2.97 14.48 -5.12
N PRO A 67 -1.89 15.07 -5.65
CA PRO A 67 -0.56 14.87 -5.09
C PRO A 67 -0.47 15.45 -3.68
N MET A 68 0.39 14.88 -2.86
CA MET A 68 0.67 15.34 -1.50
C MET A 68 1.43 16.68 -1.49
N ASN A 69 2.20 16.94 -2.54
CA ASN A 69 3.01 18.13 -2.74
C ASN A 69 2.60 18.87 -4.04
N PRO A 70 1.37 19.41 -4.13
CA PRO A 70 0.84 19.99 -5.37
C PRO A 70 1.59 21.25 -5.85
N GLY A 71 2.45 21.85 -5.02
CA GLY A 71 3.23 23.03 -5.38
C GLY A 71 4.58 22.72 -6.03
N ASP A 72 4.99 21.45 -6.06
CA ASP A 72 6.27 21.05 -6.61
C ASP A 72 6.20 20.83 -8.13
N GLU A 73 7.35 20.75 -8.79
CA GLU A 73 7.44 20.45 -10.22
C GLU A 73 6.74 19.12 -10.55
N PRO A 74 6.11 18.99 -11.74
CA PRO A 74 5.37 17.77 -12.12
C PRO A 74 6.17 16.46 -11.96
N SER A 75 7.49 16.50 -12.18
CA SER A 75 8.39 15.36 -12.03
C SER A 75 8.76 15.00 -10.58
N GLN A 76 8.31 15.81 -9.61
CA GLN A 76 8.53 15.64 -8.18
C GLN A 76 7.23 15.38 -7.43
N LEU A 77 6.09 15.34 -8.11
CA LEU A 77 4.81 15.07 -7.49
C LEU A 77 4.78 13.65 -6.91
N VAL A 78 4.35 13.55 -5.67
CA VAL A 78 4.17 12.30 -4.93
C VAL A 78 2.70 12.14 -4.61
N TYR A 79 2.17 10.94 -4.83
CA TYR A 79 0.78 10.59 -4.58
C TYR A 79 0.73 9.45 -3.55
N LEU A 80 -0.31 9.44 -2.71
CA LEU A 80 -0.57 8.37 -1.75
C LEU A 80 -2.00 7.88 -1.95
N ARG A 81 -2.16 6.58 -2.18
CA ARG A 81 -3.47 5.94 -2.27
C ARG A 81 -3.43 4.53 -1.72
N ASN A 82 -4.36 4.20 -0.83
CA ASN A 82 -4.48 2.90 -0.17
C ASN A 82 -3.17 2.41 0.47
N GLY A 83 -2.41 3.32 1.10
CA GLY A 83 -1.13 2.99 1.74
C GLY A 83 0.03 2.73 0.76
N ILE A 84 -0.11 3.13 -0.50
CA ILE A 84 0.91 2.95 -1.55
C ILE A 84 1.30 4.33 -2.09
N PHE A 85 2.61 4.58 -2.17
CA PHE A 85 3.18 5.81 -2.75
C PHE A 85 3.42 5.66 -4.26
N TYR A 86 3.20 6.73 -5.01
CA TYR A 86 3.45 6.85 -6.45
C TYR A 86 4.18 8.16 -6.74
N SER A 87 4.99 8.20 -7.81
CA SER A 87 5.72 9.37 -8.31
C SER A 87 6.04 9.20 -9.78
#